data_AF-A0A1G8UMM4-F1
#
_entry.id   AF-A0A1G8UMM4-F1
#
_cell.length_a   1.000
_cell.length_b   1.000
_cell.length_c   1.000
_cell.angle_alpha   90.00
_cell.angle_beta   90.00
_cell.angle_gamma   90.00
#
_symmetry.space_group_name_H-M   'P 1'
#
loop_
_entity.id
_entity.type
_entity.pdbx_description
1 polymer ?
#
loop_
_entity_poly.entity_id
_entity_poly.type
_entity_poly.pdbx_seq_one_letter_code
_entity_poly.pdbx_strand_id
1 'polypeptide(L)'
;MYRHLKLSASPSIRTLLMISLQYYIRTMTDQNPPLDQQWEEFADALQSSDSDQVNGVIDDIKDMDLNERMVLFNTHFDDLVAIYREHDDGYVRQAVVRVTEQLVPGIPAVVALDAGEPSLDANVDEVRTQTDTLCGFLLETMTDDDGRVRQSAIRALQDVFRTYDSLEDEETIQALAQELERMAADASGKKREHLLEVKEHATHTLQSSLGRIVRDFQTEHDEFL
;
A
#
# COMPACT_ATOMS: atom_id res chain seq x y z
N MET A 1 -22.66 -1.66 32.86
CA MET A 1 -23.47 -0.75 33.70
C MET A 1 -22.69 0.53 33.99
N TYR A 2 -22.46 1.37 32.98
CA TYR A 2 -21.82 2.69 33.17
C TYR A 2 -22.91 3.72 33.49
N ARG A 3 -23.22 3.89 34.77
CA ARG A 3 -24.10 4.96 35.25
C ARG A 3 -23.31 6.27 35.36
N HIS A 4 -23.62 7.18 34.45
CA HIS A 4 -23.69 8.64 34.62
C HIS A 4 -22.73 9.31 35.63
N LEU A 5 -21.56 9.73 35.14
CA LEU A 5 -20.94 10.97 35.61
C LEU A 5 -21.61 12.15 34.88
N LYS A 6 -22.74 12.63 35.39
CA LYS A 6 -23.26 13.95 35.03
C LYS A 6 -22.37 15.01 35.67
N LEU A 7 -21.27 15.36 35.01
CA LEU A 7 -20.56 16.59 35.31
C LEU A 7 -21.48 17.77 34.94
N SER A 8 -22.11 18.38 35.93
CA SER A 8 -22.77 19.68 35.76
C SER A 8 -21.69 20.76 35.70
N ALA A 9 -20.91 20.76 34.62
CA ALA A 9 -20.04 21.87 34.30
C ALA A 9 -20.91 23.13 34.15
N SER A 10 -20.58 24.18 34.91
CA SER A 10 -21.16 25.53 34.75
C SER A 10 -21.15 25.92 33.26
N PRO A 11 -22.13 26.70 32.76
CA PRO A 11 -22.18 27.15 31.37
C PRO A 11 -20.83 27.70 30.88
N SER A 12 -20.11 28.43 31.73
CA SER A 12 -18.78 28.98 31.42
C SER A 12 -17.70 27.90 31.21
N ILE A 13 -17.75 26.79 31.95
CA ILE A 13 -16.81 25.67 31.82
C ILE A 13 -17.08 24.88 30.55
N ARG A 14 -18.36 24.72 30.16
CA ARG A 14 -18.74 24.07 28.90
C ARG A 14 -18.28 24.88 27.69
N THR A 15 -18.45 26.21 27.73
CA THR A 15 -17.96 27.10 26.67
C THR A 15 -16.44 27.05 26.55
N LEU A 16 -15.71 27.07 27.67
CA LEU A 16 -14.25 26.93 27.67
C LEU A 16 -13.79 25.57 27.11
N LEU A 17 -14.41 24.47 27.52
CA LEU A 17 -14.11 23.13 26.98
C LEU A 17 -14.41 23.05 25.48
N MET A 18 -15.51 23.65 25.01
CA MET A 18 -15.87 23.63 23.61
C MET A 18 -14.93 24.48 22.75
N ILE A 19 -14.48 25.63 23.25
CA ILE A 19 -13.47 26.47 22.60
C ILE A 19 -12.11 25.78 22.58
N SER A 20 -11.68 25.17 23.68
CA SER A 20 -10.43 24.39 23.71
C SER A 20 -10.48 23.18 22.77
N LEU A 21 -11.62 22.50 22.67
CA LEU A 21 -11.81 21.38 21.74
C LEU A 21 -11.83 21.86 20.28
N GLN A 22 -12.51 22.97 19.99
CA GLN A 22 -12.51 23.57 18.65
C GLN A 22 -11.14 24.10 18.26
N TYR A 23 -10.39 24.68 19.20
CA TYR A 23 -9.01 25.10 18.97
C TYR A 23 -8.11 23.89 18.72
N TYR A 24 -8.24 22.83 19.52
CA TYR A 24 -7.48 21.59 19.34
C TYR A 24 -7.78 20.90 18.01
N ILE A 25 -9.05 20.75 17.65
CA ILE A 25 -9.48 20.22 16.35
C ILE A 25 -8.92 21.10 15.22
N ARG A 26 -9.07 22.42 15.34
CA ARG A 26 -8.55 23.37 14.34
C ARG A 26 -7.04 23.30 14.20
N THR A 27 -6.28 23.19 15.29
CA THR A 27 -4.82 23.04 15.23
C THR A 27 -4.38 21.68 14.69
N MET A 28 -5.20 20.63 14.78
CA MET A 28 -4.92 19.33 14.16
C MET A 28 -5.26 19.36 12.66
N THR A 29 -6.35 20.02 12.25
CA THR A 29 -6.71 20.21 10.83
C THR A 29 -5.89 21.28 10.10
N ASP A 30 -5.30 22.26 10.81
CA ASP A 30 -4.41 23.27 10.20
C ASP A 30 -2.97 22.72 9.99
N GLN A 31 -2.67 21.48 10.40
CA GLN A 31 -1.34 20.84 10.22
C GLN A 31 -1.27 19.90 9.01
N ASN A 32 -2.40 19.34 8.55
CA ASN A 32 -2.47 18.55 7.31
C ASN A 32 -3.46 19.23 6.33
N PRO A 33 -3.03 19.59 5.10
CA PRO A 33 -3.96 20.07 4.09
C PRO A 33 -5.04 19.01 3.80
N PRO A 34 -6.23 19.41 3.29
CA PRO A 34 -7.20 18.43 2.80
C PRO A 34 -6.55 17.46 1.83
N LEU A 35 -6.90 16.17 1.88
CA LEU A 35 -6.25 15.12 1.08
C LEU A 35 -6.21 15.44 -0.42
N ASP A 36 -7.24 16.07 -0.98
CA ASP A 36 -7.26 16.50 -2.38
C ASP A 36 -6.17 17.56 -2.68
N GLN A 37 -5.95 18.50 -1.75
CA GLN A 37 -4.89 19.50 -1.89
C GLN A 37 -3.50 18.86 -1.75
N GLN A 38 -3.36 17.91 -0.82
CA GLN A 38 -2.12 17.15 -0.68
C GLN A 38 -1.81 16.33 -1.93
N TRP A 39 -2.84 15.75 -2.55
CA TRP A 39 -2.72 15.06 -3.82
C TRP A 39 -2.22 15.97 -4.95
N GLU A 40 -2.72 17.20 -5.06
CA GLU A 40 -2.22 18.17 -6.05
C GLU A 40 -0.70 18.38 -5.92
N GLU A 41 -0.21 18.53 -4.69
CA GLU A 41 1.23 18.68 -4.41
C GLU A 41 2.01 17.40 -4.79
N PHE A 42 1.45 16.23 -4.52
CA PHE A 42 2.05 14.95 -4.91
C PHE A 42 2.11 14.78 -6.43
N ALA A 43 1.04 15.12 -7.14
CA ALA A 43 0.95 15.04 -8.59
C ALA A 43 1.95 15.98 -9.28
N ASP A 44 2.13 17.19 -8.76
CA ASP A 44 3.14 18.14 -9.26
C ASP A 44 4.57 17.60 -9.06
N ALA A 45 4.85 17.07 -7.86
CA ALA A 45 6.14 16.47 -7.56
C ALA A 45 6.46 15.27 -8.46
N LEU A 46 5.48 14.39 -8.72
CA LEU A 46 5.64 13.24 -9.63
C LEU A 46 6.01 13.67 -11.05
N GLN A 47 5.35 14.71 -11.57
CA GLN A 47 5.56 15.22 -12.93
C GLN A 47 6.87 16.02 -13.07
N SER A 48 7.45 16.49 -11.96
CA SER A 48 8.66 17.31 -11.96
C SER A 48 9.93 16.58 -12.43
N SER A 49 9.93 15.22 -12.42
CA SER A 49 11.11 14.35 -12.57
C SER A 49 12.21 14.55 -11.50
N ASP A 50 11.96 15.39 -10.49
CA ASP A 50 12.90 15.70 -9.41
C ASP A 50 12.86 14.61 -8.33
N SER A 51 13.95 13.87 -8.19
CA SER A 51 14.04 12.78 -7.22
C SER A 51 13.90 13.26 -5.77
N ASP A 52 14.33 14.48 -5.45
CA ASP A 52 14.25 14.99 -4.08
C ASP A 52 12.80 15.31 -3.72
N GLN A 53 12.04 15.88 -4.66
CA GLN A 53 10.59 16.12 -4.48
C GLN A 53 9.83 14.81 -4.36
N VAL A 54 10.10 13.83 -5.23
CA VAL A 54 9.46 12.50 -5.17
C VAL A 54 9.80 11.77 -3.87
N ASN A 55 11.04 11.88 -3.38
CA ASN A 55 11.40 11.27 -2.09
C ASN A 55 10.69 11.97 -0.92
N GLY A 56 10.50 13.30 -0.99
CA GLY A 56 9.67 14.04 -0.04
C GLY A 56 8.24 13.50 0.04
N VAL A 57 7.58 13.33 -1.11
CA VAL A 57 6.23 12.73 -1.19
C VAL A 57 6.20 11.33 -0.58
N ILE A 58 7.19 10.49 -0.87
CA ILE A 58 7.28 9.14 -0.32
C ILE A 58 7.42 9.16 1.20
N ASP A 59 8.20 10.11 1.75
CA ASP A 59 8.37 10.23 3.19
C ASP A 59 7.10 10.78 3.85
N ASP A 60 6.42 11.74 3.24
CA ASP A 60 5.11 12.24 3.69
C ASP A 60 4.07 11.10 3.75
N ILE A 61 4.02 10.24 2.72
CA ILE A 61 3.11 9.09 2.68
C ILE A 61 3.42 8.07 3.79
N LYS A 62 4.70 7.88 4.15
CA LYS A 62 5.06 6.95 5.25
C LYS A 62 4.62 7.46 6.62
N ASP A 63 4.54 8.78 6.78
CA ASP A 63 4.12 9.41 8.03
C ASP A 63 2.59 9.54 8.13
N MET A 64 1.85 9.33 7.04
CA MET A 64 0.38 9.26 7.02
C MET A 64 -0.17 8.05 7.77
N ASP A 65 -1.38 8.20 8.31
CA ASP A 65 -2.11 7.05 8.81
C ASP A 65 -2.61 6.15 7.68
N LEU A 66 -2.93 4.89 8.03
CA LEU A 66 -3.33 3.89 7.03
C LEU A 66 -4.63 4.28 6.31
N ASN A 67 -5.58 4.95 6.98
CA ASN A 67 -6.83 5.35 6.34
C ASN A 67 -6.60 6.47 5.33
N GLU A 68 -5.78 7.47 5.67
CA GLU A 68 -5.41 8.56 4.76
C GLU A 68 -4.78 8.01 3.47
N ARG A 69 -3.85 7.06 3.61
CA ARG A 69 -3.23 6.35 2.48
C ARG A 69 -4.26 5.62 1.62
N MET A 70 -5.17 4.87 2.26
CA MET A 70 -6.24 4.14 1.56
C MET A 70 -7.18 5.08 0.80
N VAL A 71 -7.57 6.19 1.41
CA VAL A 71 -8.44 7.19 0.79
C VAL A 71 -7.76 7.82 -0.42
N LEU A 72 -6.49 8.23 -0.29
CA LEU A 72 -5.72 8.78 -1.41
C LEU A 72 -5.58 7.77 -2.55
N PHE A 73 -5.24 6.51 -2.24
CA PHE A 73 -5.18 5.46 -3.26
C PHE A 73 -6.51 5.30 -3.99
N ASN A 74 -7.62 5.10 -3.26
CA ASN A 74 -8.93 4.87 -3.85
C ASN A 74 -9.42 6.07 -4.67
N THR A 75 -9.08 7.29 -4.27
CA THR A 75 -9.56 8.52 -4.90
C THR A 75 -8.75 8.87 -6.15
N HIS A 76 -7.43 8.65 -6.12
CA HIS A 76 -6.50 9.18 -7.14
C HIS A 76 -5.74 8.11 -7.92
N PHE A 77 -6.08 6.83 -7.79
CA PHE A 77 -5.45 5.78 -8.59
C PHE A 77 -5.56 6.02 -10.10
N ASP A 78 -6.70 6.49 -10.59
CA ASP A 78 -6.87 6.81 -12.01
C ASP A 78 -5.96 7.96 -12.46
N ASP A 79 -5.72 8.95 -11.58
CA ASP A 79 -4.80 10.05 -11.84
C ASP A 79 -3.33 9.54 -11.91
N LEU A 80 -2.94 8.63 -11.01
CA LEU A 80 -1.62 7.96 -11.06
C LEU A 80 -1.43 7.22 -12.39
N VAL A 81 -2.44 6.46 -12.82
CA VAL A 81 -2.42 5.73 -14.09
C VAL A 81 -2.35 6.70 -15.28
N ALA A 82 -3.05 7.83 -15.22
CA ALA A 82 -2.97 8.87 -16.25
C ALA A 82 -1.55 9.44 -16.35
N ILE A 83 -0.93 9.86 -15.23
CA ILE A 83 0.46 10.37 -15.21
C ILE A 83 1.42 9.31 -15.76
N TYR A 84 1.26 8.05 -15.38
CA TYR A 84 2.11 6.96 -15.88
C TYR A 84 2.01 6.80 -17.41
N ARG A 85 0.80 6.85 -17.97
CA ARG A 85 0.57 6.60 -19.42
C ARG A 85 0.86 7.82 -20.30
N GLU A 86 0.68 9.02 -19.78
CA GLU A 86 0.81 10.26 -20.55
C GLU A 86 2.26 10.77 -20.65
N HIS A 87 3.15 10.30 -19.77
CA HIS A 87 4.53 10.77 -19.73
C HIS A 87 5.53 9.78 -20.36
N ASP A 88 6.30 10.29 -21.33
CA ASP A 88 7.41 9.56 -21.97
C ASP A 88 8.66 9.45 -21.08
N ASP A 89 8.79 10.29 -20.05
CA ASP A 89 9.94 10.27 -19.13
C ASP A 89 9.89 9.09 -18.17
N GLY A 90 10.87 8.19 -18.30
CA GLY A 90 11.02 7.02 -17.43
C GLY A 90 11.25 7.37 -15.95
N TYR A 91 11.75 8.56 -15.61
CA TYR A 91 11.84 9.01 -14.21
C TYR A 91 10.47 9.31 -13.61
N VAL A 92 9.60 9.98 -14.38
CA VAL A 92 8.20 10.26 -13.97
C VAL A 92 7.45 8.93 -13.80
N ARG A 93 7.52 8.05 -14.79
CA ARG A 93 6.88 6.72 -14.69
C ARG A 93 7.42 5.90 -13.53
N GLN A 94 8.72 5.95 -13.26
CA GLN A 94 9.32 5.28 -12.11
C GLN A 94 8.82 5.87 -10.78
N ALA A 95 8.69 7.21 -10.70
CA ALA A 95 8.18 7.90 -9.54
C ALA A 95 6.74 7.50 -9.23
N VAL A 96 5.87 7.45 -10.25
CA VAL A 96 4.49 6.96 -10.12
C VAL A 96 4.46 5.58 -9.50
N VAL A 97 5.23 4.62 -10.04
CA VAL A 97 5.25 3.25 -9.50
C VAL A 97 5.62 3.22 -8.02
N ARG A 98 6.59 4.03 -7.60
CA ARG A 98 7.01 4.11 -6.19
C ARG A 98 5.93 4.73 -5.32
N VAL A 99 5.31 5.82 -5.75
CA VAL A 99 4.25 6.50 -4.96
C VAL A 99 3.00 5.63 -4.87
N THR A 100 2.57 5.00 -5.96
CA THR A 100 1.42 4.09 -5.97
C THR A 100 1.61 2.93 -5.00
N GLU A 101 2.81 2.33 -4.95
CA GLU A 101 3.13 1.27 -3.99
C GLU A 101 3.06 1.77 -2.54
N GLN A 102 3.58 2.97 -2.26
CA GLN A 102 3.54 3.54 -0.91
C GLN A 102 2.11 3.93 -0.48
N LEU A 103 1.20 4.26 -1.39
CA LEU A 103 -0.19 4.56 -1.02
C LEU A 103 -0.99 3.31 -0.62
N VAL A 104 -0.62 2.12 -1.10
CA VAL A 104 -1.29 0.89 -0.70
C VAL A 104 -0.75 0.42 0.65
N PRO A 105 -1.60 0.31 1.70
CA PRO A 105 -1.15 -0.05 3.04
C PRO A 105 -0.42 -1.38 3.14
N GLY A 106 -0.83 -2.38 2.35
CA GLY A 106 -0.23 -3.72 2.33
C GLY A 106 -0.21 -4.40 3.70
N ILE A 107 0.91 -5.04 4.03
CA ILE A 107 1.15 -5.76 5.29
C ILE A 107 0.77 -4.94 6.55
N PRO A 108 1.16 -3.64 6.70
CA PRO A 108 0.69 -2.82 7.79
C PRO A 108 -0.83 -2.86 8.06
N ALA A 109 -1.67 -2.84 7.03
CA ALA A 109 -3.12 -2.95 7.22
C ALA A 109 -3.55 -4.35 7.64
N VAL A 110 -2.94 -5.40 7.07
CA VAL A 110 -3.22 -6.79 7.49
C VAL A 110 -2.89 -6.97 8.98
N VAL A 111 -1.73 -6.50 9.42
CA VAL A 111 -1.32 -6.58 10.84
C VAL A 111 -2.28 -5.80 11.76
N ALA A 112 -2.73 -4.61 11.34
CA ALA A 112 -3.69 -3.83 12.11
C ALA A 112 -5.06 -4.52 12.20
N LEU A 113 -5.52 -5.18 11.13
CA LEU A 113 -6.74 -5.99 11.13
C LEU A 113 -6.63 -7.19 12.08
N ASP A 114 -5.51 -7.93 12.03
CA ASP A 114 -5.26 -9.08 12.90
C ASP A 114 -5.19 -8.69 14.38
N ALA A 115 -4.63 -7.51 14.67
CA ALA A 115 -4.60 -6.95 16.02
C ALA A 115 -5.98 -6.43 16.50
N GLY A 116 -6.96 -6.32 15.59
CA GLY A 116 -8.28 -5.76 15.88
C GLY A 116 -8.25 -4.26 16.17
N GLU A 117 -7.34 -3.52 15.52
CA GLU A 117 -7.16 -2.08 15.74
C GLU A 117 -8.43 -1.30 15.37
N PRO A 118 -9.11 -0.65 16.35
CA PRO A 118 -10.38 0.02 16.10
C PRO A 118 -10.27 1.28 15.22
N SER A 119 -9.06 1.80 15.01
CA SER A 119 -8.80 3.01 14.24
C SER A 119 -8.67 2.78 12.74
N LEU A 120 -8.52 1.53 12.30
CA LEU A 120 -8.49 1.19 10.88
C LEU A 120 -9.94 1.05 10.38
N ASP A 121 -10.37 1.94 9.51
CA ASP A 121 -11.70 1.92 8.88
C ASP A 121 -11.66 1.12 7.57
N ALA A 122 -11.18 -0.12 7.68
CA ALA A 122 -11.06 -1.04 6.57
C ALA A 122 -11.38 -2.46 7.01
N ASN A 123 -11.63 -3.33 6.03
CA ASN A 123 -11.73 -4.77 6.25
C ASN A 123 -10.78 -5.52 5.29
N VAL A 124 -10.69 -6.84 5.49
CA VAL A 124 -9.84 -7.72 4.68
C VAL A 124 -10.14 -7.62 3.17
N ASP A 125 -11.42 -7.54 2.79
CA ASP A 125 -11.83 -7.45 1.38
C ASP A 125 -11.37 -6.13 0.74
N GLU A 126 -11.37 -5.04 1.50
CA GLU A 126 -10.89 -3.74 1.03
C GLU A 126 -9.38 -3.73 0.82
N VAL A 127 -8.60 -4.24 1.80
CA VAL A 127 -7.15 -4.39 1.66
C VAL A 127 -6.80 -5.30 0.47
N ARG A 128 -7.55 -6.39 0.29
CA ARG A 128 -7.40 -7.28 -0.87
C ARG A 128 -7.69 -6.55 -2.18
N THR A 129 -8.78 -5.79 -2.26
CA THR A 129 -9.17 -5.04 -3.47
C THR A 129 -8.10 -4.02 -3.89
N GLN A 130 -7.52 -3.30 -2.93
CA GLN A 130 -6.43 -2.36 -3.22
C GLN A 130 -5.16 -3.09 -3.67
N THR A 131 -4.83 -4.21 -3.03
CA THR A 131 -3.70 -5.06 -3.39
C THR A 131 -3.85 -5.62 -4.81
N ASP A 132 -5.06 -6.09 -5.18
CA ASP A 132 -5.41 -6.55 -6.53
C ASP A 132 -5.25 -5.43 -7.55
N THR A 133 -5.73 -4.23 -7.23
CA THR A 133 -5.66 -3.05 -8.08
C THR A 133 -4.21 -2.65 -8.36
N LEU A 134 -3.39 -2.59 -7.31
CA LEU A 134 -1.94 -2.35 -7.43
C LEU A 134 -1.27 -3.46 -8.23
N CYS A 135 -1.58 -4.73 -7.97
CA CYS A 135 -1.01 -5.86 -8.67
C CYS A 135 -1.25 -5.77 -10.18
N GLY A 136 -2.48 -5.46 -10.59
CA GLY A 136 -2.83 -5.26 -12.00
C GLY A 136 -1.99 -4.17 -12.67
N PHE A 137 -1.85 -3.01 -12.01
CA PHE A 137 -1.00 -1.91 -12.50
C PHE A 137 0.48 -2.31 -12.59
N LEU A 138 1.01 -3.04 -11.60
CA LEU A 138 2.40 -3.47 -11.60
C LEU A 138 2.68 -4.52 -12.69
N LEU A 139 1.74 -5.42 -12.98
CA LEU A 139 1.86 -6.35 -14.11
C LEU A 139 1.90 -5.62 -15.45
N GLU A 140 1.08 -4.58 -15.66
CA GLU A 140 1.18 -3.71 -16.85
C GLU A 140 2.56 -3.04 -16.89
N THR A 141 3.02 -2.51 -15.75
CA THR A 141 4.32 -1.84 -15.61
C THR A 141 5.51 -2.75 -15.93
N MET A 142 5.41 -4.07 -15.70
CA MET A 142 6.45 -5.04 -16.10
C MET A 142 6.66 -5.10 -17.61
N THR A 143 5.75 -4.55 -18.41
CA THR A 143 5.87 -4.42 -19.85
C THR A 143 6.55 -3.12 -20.31
N ASP A 144 6.84 -2.18 -19.41
CA ASP A 144 7.53 -0.91 -19.71
C ASP A 144 8.87 -1.18 -20.42
N ASP A 145 9.29 -0.27 -21.30
CA ASP A 145 10.56 -0.38 -22.01
C ASP A 145 11.75 0.11 -21.15
N ASP A 146 11.53 1.02 -20.22
CA ASP A 146 12.53 1.48 -19.27
C ASP A 146 12.78 0.42 -18.19
N GLY A 147 14.02 -0.07 -18.12
CA GLY A 147 14.42 -1.07 -17.13
C GLY A 147 14.32 -0.59 -15.69
N ARG A 148 14.42 0.72 -15.43
CA ARG A 148 14.30 1.31 -14.09
C ARG A 148 12.87 1.24 -13.57
N VAL A 149 11.91 1.51 -14.46
CA VAL A 149 10.48 1.41 -14.17
C VAL A 149 10.13 -0.04 -13.82
N ARG A 150 10.56 -1.00 -14.65
CA ARG A 150 10.40 -2.44 -14.35
C ARG A 150 11.05 -2.84 -13.01
N GLN A 151 12.21 -2.28 -12.68
CA GLN A 151 12.89 -2.55 -11.40
C GLN A 151 12.17 -1.98 -10.18
N SER A 152 11.45 -0.86 -10.31
CA SER A 152 10.52 -0.42 -9.26
C SER A 152 9.34 -1.38 -9.13
N ALA A 153 8.78 -1.85 -10.25
CA ALA A 153 7.67 -2.81 -10.22
C ALA A 153 8.06 -4.17 -9.62
N ILE A 154 9.28 -4.66 -9.89
CA ILE A 154 9.82 -5.87 -9.25
C ILE A 154 9.74 -5.76 -7.73
N ARG A 155 10.21 -4.64 -7.16
CA ARG A 155 10.22 -4.43 -5.70
C ARG A 155 8.79 -4.39 -5.15
N ALA A 156 7.92 -3.60 -5.77
CA ALA A 156 6.53 -3.47 -5.35
C ALA A 156 5.77 -4.81 -5.42
N LEU A 157 6.02 -5.64 -6.44
CA LEU A 157 5.41 -6.97 -6.55
C LEU A 157 5.83 -7.92 -5.43
N GLN A 158 7.04 -7.78 -4.87
CA GLN A 158 7.43 -8.57 -3.69
C GLN A 158 6.55 -8.24 -2.48
N ASP A 159 6.22 -6.97 -2.28
CA ASP A 159 5.35 -6.53 -1.17
C ASP A 159 3.90 -6.96 -1.40
N VAL A 160 3.45 -6.98 -2.66
CA VAL A 160 2.16 -7.59 -3.04
C VAL A 160 2.13 -9.07 -2.68
N PHE A 161 3.16 -9.86 -3.02
CA PHE A 161 3.20 -11.29 -2.67
C PHE A 161 3.20 -11.50 -1.16
N ARG A 162 3.93 -10.69 -0.39
CA ARG A 162 3.93 -10.76 1.09
C ARG A 162 2.58 -10.37 1.68
N THR A 163 1.87 -9.44 1.05
CA THR A 163 0.52 -9.04 1.46
C THR A 163 -0.47 -10.18 1.23
N TYR A 164 -0.50 -10.78 0.03
CA TYR A 164 -1.33 -11.97 -0.22
C TYR A 164 -0.97 -13.14 0.71
N ASP A 165 0.31 -13.34 0.99
CA ASP A 165 0.77 -14.38 1.92
C ASP A 165 0.23 -14.14 3.34
N SER A 166 0.22 -12.89 3.78
CA SER A 166 -0.32 -12.49 5.09
C SER A 166 -1.86 -12.57 5.11
N LEU A 167 -2.51 -12.48 3.94
CA LEU A 167 -3.94 -12.72 3.75
C LEU A 167 -4.28 -14.21 3.52
N GLU A 168 -3.30 -15.11 3.66
CA GLU A 168 -3.41 -16.55 3.41
C GLU A 168 -3.91 -16.89 1.98
N ASP A 169 -3.62 -16.03 1.01
CA ASP A 169 -4.05 -16.15 -0.39
C ASP A 169 -2.93 -16.72 -1.28
N GLU A 170 -2.53 -17.96 -1.00
CA GLU A 170 -1.52 -18.67 -1.77
C GLU A 170 -1.98 -18.95 -3.21
N GLU A 171 -3.29 -19.12 -3.44
CA GLU A 171 -3.87 -19.36 -4.77
C GLU A 171 -3.59 -18.18 -5.71
N THR A 172 -3.76 -16.95 -5.22
CA THR A 172 -3.46 -15.74 -6.00
C THR A 172 -1.98 -15.63 -6.31
N ILE A 173 -1.08 -15.90 -5.34
CA ILE A 173 0.37 -15.88 -5.59
C ILE A 173 0.75 -16.92 -6.65
N GLN A 174 0.16 -18.12 -6.61
CA GLN A 174 0.39 -19.16 -7.61
C GLN A 174 -0.11 -18.74 -9.00
N ALA A 175 -1.28 -18.11 -9.09
CA ALA A 175 -1.80 -17.58 -10.34
C ALA A 175 -0.87 -16.50 -10.93
N LEU A 176 -0.34 -15.60 -10.09
CA LEU A 176 0.59 -14.56 -10.51
C LEU A 176 1.93 -15.15 -11.02
N ALA A 177 2.44 -16.20 -10.38
CA ALA A 177 3.63 -16.89 -10.87
C ALA A 177 3.43 -17.49 -12.28
N GLN A 178 2.24 -18.04 -12.56
CA GLN A 178 1.88 -18.56 -13.88
C GLN A 178 1.73 -17.43 -14.91
N GLU A 179 1.12 -16.32 -14.53
CA GLU A 179 0.97 -15.15 -15.41
C GLU A 179 2.33 -14.54 -15.78
N LEU A 180 3.23 -14.38 -14.82
CA LEU A 180 4.59 -13.90 -15.06
C LEU A 180 5.39 -14.83 -15.99
N GLU A 181 5.20 -16.15 -15.85
CA GLU A 181 5.77 -17.14 -16.78
C GLU A 181 5.22 -16.97 -18.20
N ARG A 182 3.90 -16.78 -18.32
CA ARG A 182 3.23 -16.54 -19.60
C ARG A 182 3.75 -15.27 -20.26
N MET A 183 3.83 -14.17 -19.52
CA MET A 183 4.40 -12.91 -20.01
C MET A 183 5.88 -13.07 -20.44
N ALA A 184 6.67 -13.84 -19.68
CA ALA A 184 8.07 -14.10 -19.99
C ALA A 184 8.25 -14.94 -21.28
N ALA A 185 7.28 -15.78 -21.62
CA ALA A 185 7.29 -16.56 -22.85
C ALA A 185 7.21 -15.66 -24.10
N ASP A 186 6.46 -14.55 -24.01
CA ASP A 186 6.27 -13.58 -25.09
C ASP A 186 7.35 -12.47 -25.10
N ALA A 187 8.13 -12.35 -24.03
CA ALA A 187 9.17 -11.34 -23.89
C ALA A 187 10.57 -11.84 -24.32
N SER A 188 11.49 -10.89 -24.54
CA SER A 188 12.89 -11.18 -24.84
C SER A 188 13.85 -10.26 -24.07
N GLY A 189 15.14 -10.62 -24.07
CA GLY A 189 16.21 -9.84 -23.44
C GLY A 189 15.95 -9.54 -21.97
N LYS A 190 16.24 -8.30 -21.55
CA LYS A 190 16.10 -7.85 -20.16
C LYS A 190 14.65 -7.86 -19.64
N LYS A 191 13.66 -7.70 -20.52
CA LYS A 191 12.25 -7.75 -20.13
C LYS A 191 11.87 -9.17 -19.66
N ARG A 192 12.29 -10.19 -20.42
CA ARG A 192 12.14 -11.60 -20.03
C ARG A 192 12.88 -11.93 -18.73
N GLU A 193 14.11 -11.45 -18.59
CA GLU A 193 14.91 -11.68 -17.36
C GLU A 193 14.19 -11.13 -16.12
N HIS A 194 13.72 -9.88 -16.17
CA HIS A 194 12.97 -9.27 -15.07
C HIS A 194 11.65 -10.00 -14.76
N LEU A 195 10.90 -10.46 -15.77
CA LEU A 195 9.67 -11.23 -15.54
C LEU A 195 9.94 -12.56 -14.84
N LEU A 196 11.02 -13.26 -15.20
CA LEU A 196 11.43 -14.50 -14.55
C LEU A 196 11.94 -14.27 -13.13
N GLU A 197 12.61 -13.14 -12.88
CA GLU A 197 13.03 -12.72 -11.53
C GLU A 197 11.82 -12.53 -10.60
N VAL A 198 10.78 -11.81 -11.03
CA VAL A 198 9.56 -11.65 -10.22
C VAL A 198 8.85 -12.99 -10.01
N LYS A 199 8.78 -13.84 -11.04
CA LYS A 199 8.22 -15.19 -10.91
C LYS A 199 8.94 -15.99 -9.82
N GLU A 200 10.26 -15.91 -9.78
CA GLU A 200 11.06 -16.58 -8.76
C GLU A 200 10.73 -16.05 -7.37
N HIS A 201 10.52 -14.74 -7.20
CA HIS A 201 10.04 -14.18 -5.94
C HIS A 201 8.67 -14.72 -5.51
N ALA A 202 7.68 -14.79 -6.42
CA ALA A 202 6.37 -15.38 -6.12
C ALA A 202 6.50 -16.84 -5.66
N THR A 203 7.33 -17.62 -6.37
CA THR A 203 7.58 -19.04 -6.05
C THR A 203 8.27 -19.19 -4.70
N HIS A 204 9.25 -18.34 -4.40
CA HIS A 204 9.95 -18.34 -3.12
C HIS A 204 9.03 -17.99 -1.95
N THR A 205 8.11 -17.03 -2.14
CA THR A 205 7.09 -16.70 -1.14
C THR A 205 6.26 -17.94 -0.80
N LEU A 206 5.68 -18.63 -1.80
CA LEU A 206 4.91 -19.87 -1.59
C LEU A 206 5.69 -20.96 -0.83
N GLN A 207 6.97 -21.15 -1.16
CA GLN A 207 7.82 -22.12 -0.45
C GLN A 207 8.05 -21.74 1.01
N SER A 208 8.17 -20.44 1.30
CA SER A 208 8.35 -19.94 2.67
C SER A 208 7.09 -20.10 3.53
N SER A 209 5.91 -19.93 2.93
CA SER A 209 4.59 -20.13 3.56
C SER A 209 4.37 -21.58 3.94
N LEU A 210 4.62 -22.50 3.02
CA LEU A 210 4.61 -23.95 3.29
C LEU A 210 5.60 -24.33 4.40
N GLY A 211 6.76 -23.66 4.44
CA GLY A 211 7.74 -23.82 5.51
C GLY A 211 7.26 -23.33 6.89
N ARG A 212 6.30 -22.39 6.98
CA ARG A 212 5.62 -22.04 8.25
C ARG A 212 4.61 -23.11 8.63
N ILE A 213 3.73 -23.53 7.72
CA ILE A 213 2.72 -24.57 7.97
C ILE A 213 3.35 -25.87 8.51
N VAL A 214 4.46 -26.32 7.93
CA VAL A 214 5.17 -27.52 8.40
C VAL A 214 5.75 -27.34 9.82
N ARG A 215 6.23 -26.14 10.15
CA ARG A 215 6.75 -25.83 11.50
C ARG A 215 5.65 -25.70 12.53
N ASP A 216 4.52 -25.08 12.17
CA ASP A 216 3.38 -24.92 13.06
C ASP A 216 2.78 -26.29 13.38
N PHE A 217 2.68 -27.18 12.38
CA PHE A 217 2.26 -28.57 12.58
C PHE A 217 3.21 -29.38 13.48
N GLN A 218 4.52 -29.17 13.38
CA GLN A 218 5.51 -29.81 14.27
C GLN A 218 5.41 -29.28 15.71
N THR A 219 5.19 -27.98 15.87
CA THR A 219 5.08 -27.33 17.18
C THR A 219 3.81 -27.78 17.90
N GLU A 220 2.69 -27.86 17.19
CA GLU A 220 1.45 -28.43 17.75
C GLU A 220 1.66 -29.89 18.18
N HIS A 221 2.33 -30.71 17.37
CA HIS A 221 2.55 -32.12 17.70
C HIS A 221 3.50 -32.35 18.90
N ASP A 222 4.42 -31.42 19.16
CA ASP A 222 5.33 -31.45 20.30
C ASP A 222 4.68 -30.95 21.61
N GLU A 223 3.62 -30.14 21.54
CA GLU A 223 2.83 -29.71 22.73
C GLU A 223 1.85 -30.79 23.24
N PHE A 224 1.63 -31.87 22.47
CA PHE A 224 0.75 -32.99 22.83
C PHE A 224 1.50 -34.25 23.35
N LEU A 225 2.81 -34.17 23.63
CA LEU A 225 3.64 -35.24 24.23
C LEU A 225 4.22 -34.84 25.59
#